data_AF-A0A3M1B349-F1
#
_entry.id   AF-A0A3M1B349-F1
#
_cell.length_a   1.000
_cell.length_b   1.000
_cell.length_c   1.000
_cell.angle_alpha   90.00
_cell.angle_beta   90.00
_cell.angle_gamma   90.00
#
_symmetry.space_group_name_H-M   'P 1'
#
loop_
_entity.id
_entity.type
_entity.pdbx_description
1 polymer ?
#
loop_
_entity_poly.entity_id
_entity_poly.type
_entity_poly.pdbx_seq_one_letter_code
_entity_poly.pdbx_strand_id
1 'polypeptide(L)'
;PCQAVQEDGFWEALVIRKGGGSSPLQLGLSLPDQTNRRAYPHVIGLYLGKWQRLDSGDRVRFVYHGHIPRRATAWTSRPFRPNFRFRTFTWRWGEGLTPGPWRTLDDSEVDPLEILPDREAAFIRTIAPLDLEVGVPFRLAVVVTDRYGNPRPITGRVQLREGVSGELVFADEWRKEVEAVYATPGDVRVIAEFPGTRSLYHTSRVWASPPPYRQLLGDIHFHTGDGGAQRKFLGAVSAGDHAALSSRMIDAYRYLEKVAGFDFAAASEHAVRDAGYTLPPSVAQDPEFSQGGRCWGEGKRIEGLGDWWRAAQATGKRFRDEISEGLIVFPAFEWHSLHANGLGDRSRMHRVVLFRDFDAQDRLPILPGDVGNLPPQCLIRFLDLVGFGPESVLVVPHMMVANDTNIDWDLTYADSS
;
A
#
# COMPACT_ATOMS: atom_id res chain seq x y z
N PRO A 1 -7.17 -35.02 6.78
CA PRO A 1 -8.07 -33.93 7.23
C PRO A 1 -7.24 -32.77 7.82
N CYS A 2 -7.14 -31.66 7.11
CA CYS A 2 -6.51 -30.44 7.65
C CYS A 2 -7.40 -29.92 8.78
N GLN A 3 -6.91 -29.90 10.02
CA GLN A 3 -7.71 -29.48 11.18
C GLN A 3 -7.90 -27.95 11.25
N ALA A 4 -7.17 -27.18 10.43
CA ALA A 4 -7.23 -25.72 10.36
C ALA A 4 -8.04 -25.17 9.15
N VAL A 5 -8.91 -25.99 8.54
CA VAL A 5 -9.72 -25.58 7.36
C VAL A 5 -10.59 -24.34 7.62
N GLN A 6 -10.87 -24.00 8.88
CA GLN A 6 -11.62 -22.80 9.25
C GLN A 6 -10.76 -21.54 9.37
N GLU A 7 -9.43 -21.64 9.43
CA GLU A 7 -8.56 -20.47 9.66
C GLU A 7 -7.84 -19.97 8.39
N ASP A 8 -7.48 -20.86 7.45
CA ASP A 8 -6.60 -20.54 6.31
C ASP A 8 -7.21 -20.72 4.91
N GLY A 9 -8.48 -21.13 4.84
CA GLY A 9 -9.17 -21.42 3.57
C GLY A 9 -8.60 -22.58 2.75
N PHE A 10 -9.23 -22.89 1.63
CA PHE A 10 -8.81 -23.93 0.70
C PHE A 10 -9.19 -23.59 -0.74
N TRP A 11 -8.45 -24.15 -1.69
CA TRP A 11 -8.80 -24.10 -3.11
C TRP A 11 -9.66 -25.30 -3.49
N GLU A 12 -10.65 -25.07 -4.34
CA GLU A 12 -11.43 -26.07 -5.07
C GLU A 12 -11.19 -25.87 -6.57
N ALA A 13 -11.19 -26.96 -7.33
CA ALA A 13 -11.19 -26.90 -8.79
C ALA A 13 -12.35 -27.69 -9.38
N LEU A 14 -12.99 -27.11 -10.37
CA LEU A 14 -14.16 -27.66 -11.05
C LEU A 14 -13.90 -27.66 -12.56
N VAL A 15 -14.23 -28.75 -13.25
CA VAL A 15 -14.43 -28.71 -14.70
C VAL A 15 -15.88 -28.35 -14.96
N ILE A 16 -16.13 -27.34 -15.79
CA ILE A 16 -17.42 -26.94 -16.32
C ILE A 16 -17.46 -27.38 -17.77
N ARG A 17 -18.27 -28.39 -18.06
CA ARG A 17 -18.41 -28.97 -19.40
C ARG A 17 -19.08 -27.98 -20.36
N LYS A 18 -18.82 -28.13 -21.66
CA LYS A 18 -19.46 -27.32 -22.72
C LYS A 18 -21.00 -27.25 -22.63
N GLY A 19 -21.65 -28.27 -22.07
CA GLY A 19 -23.10 -28.33 -21.82
C GLY A 19 -23.57 -27.80 -20.46
N GLY A 20 -22.70 -27.17 -19.66
CA GLY A 20 -23.03 -26.54 -18.37
C GLY A 20 -22.90 -27.42 -17.13
N GLY A 21 -22.78 -28.75 -17.27
CA GLY A 21 -22.52 -29.64 -16.14
C GLY A 21 -21.15 -29.36 -15.49
N SER A 22 -21.05 -29.52 -14.17
CA SER A 22 -19.78 -29.34 -13.45
C SER A 22 -19.41 -30.55 -12.59
N SER A 23 -18.11 -30.80 -12.43
CA SER A 23 -17.59 -31.86 -11.56
C SER A 23 -16.25 -31.46 -10.93
N PRO A 24 -15.95 -31.89 -9.70
CA PRO A 24 -14.69 -31.56 -9.05
C PRO A 24 -13.48 -32.21 -9.73
N LEU A 25 -12.37 -31.49 -9.73
CA LEU A 25 -11.04 -31.93 -10.14
C LEU A 25 -10.16 -32.07 -8.90
N GLN A 26 -9.22 -33.02 -8.94
CA GLN A 26 -8.24 -33.15 -7.86
C GLN A 26 -7.20 -32.04 -7.99
N LEU A 27 -7.02 -31.27 -6.92
CA LEU A 27 -5.92 -30.33 -6.81
C LEU A 27 -4.63 -31.07 -6.44
N GLY A 28 -3.61 -30.90 -7.28
CA GLY A 28 -2.24 -31.27 -7.00
C GLY A 28 -1.56 -30.21 -6.13
N LEU A 29 -0.55 -30.65 -5.39
CA LEU A 29 0.19 -29.86 -4.39
C LEU A 29 0.44 -28.39 -4.78
N SER A 30 0.38 -27.50 -3.80
CA SER A 30 0.98 -26.17 -3.90
C SER A 30 2.50 -26.30 -3.77
N LEU A 31 3.26 -25.93 -4.81
CA LEU A 31 4.72 -25.91 -4.78
C LEU A 31 5.25 -24.48 -4.93
N PRO A 32 6.38 -24.12 -4.29
CA PRO A 32 7.09 -22.90 -4.61
C PRO A 32 7.45 -22.81 -6.10
N ASP A 33 7.04 -21.73 -6.77
CA ASP A 33 7.49 -21.46 -8.14
C ASP A 33 9.00 -21.17 -8.12
N GLN A 34 9.79 -22.21 -8.36
CA GLN A 34 11.25 -22.09 -8.40
C GLN A 34 11.75 -21.28 -9.60
N THR A 35 10.90 -21.05 -10.61
CA THR A 35 11.23 -20.23 -11.79
C THR A 35 10.96 -18.75 -11.57
N ASN A 36 10.16 -18.41 -10.55
CA ASN A 36 9.85 -17.04 -10.19
C ASN A 36 9.68 -16.88 -8.67
N ARG A 37 10.81 -16.94 -7.96
CA ARG A 37 10.88 -16.88 -6.47
C ARG A 37 10.29 -15.61 -5.84
N ARG A 38 9.92 -14.59 -6.63
CA ARG A 38 9.56 -13.25 -6.14
C ARG A 38 8.08 -12.91 -6.24
N ALA A 39 7.32 -13.54 -7.15
CA ALA A 39 5.96 -13.09 -7.49
C ALA A 39 4.87 -14.16 -7.31
N TYR A 40 5.22 -15.45 -7.17
CA TYR A 40 4.22 -16.52 -7.03
C TYR A 40 4.79 -17.65 -6.16
N PRO A 41 4.86 -17.50 -4.83
CA PRO A 41 5.41 -18.55 -3.97
C PRO A 41 4.60 -19.85 -3.97
N HIS A 42 3.47 -19.93 -4.70
CA HIS A 42 2.61 -21.10 -4.76
C HIS A 42 2.09 -21.34 -6.19
N VAL A 43 2.45 -22.49 -6.76
CA VAL A 43 1.89 -23.06 -7.99
C VAL A 43 0.81 -24.06 -7.60
N ILE A 44 -0.43 -23.83 -8.00
CA ILE A 44 -1.52 -24.78 -7.81
C ILE A 44 -1.51 -25.78 -8.96
N GLY A 45 -1.23 -27.06 -8.67
CA GLY A 45 -1.34 -28.12 -9.66
C GLY A 45 -2.79 -28.59 -9.81
N LEU A 46 -3.18 -29.00 -11.02
CA LEU A 46 -4.38 -29.81 -11.22
C LEU A 46 -3.97 -31.21 -11.65
N TYR A 47 -4.45 -32.20 -10.92
CA TYR A 47 -4.31 -33.59 -11.29
C TYR A 47 -5.62 -34.10 -11.88
N LEU A 48 -5.56 -34.52 -13.14
CA LEU A 48 -6.65 -35.27 -13.75
C LEU A 48 -6.40 -36.74 -13.50
N GLY A 49 -7.31 -37.41 -12.80
CA GLY A 49 -7.27 -38.87 -12.68
C GLY A 49 -7.29 -39.53 -14.06
N LYS A 50 -6.83 -40.80 -14.14
CA LYS A 50 -6.73 -41.57 -15.41
C LYS A 50 -8.02 -41.57 -16.26
N TRP A 51 -9.16 -41.38 -15.63
CA TRP A 51 -10.49 -41.36 -16.24
C TRP A 51 -11.06 -39.96 -16.48
N GLN A 52 -10.42 -38.92 -15.94
CA GLN A 52 -10.81 -37.54 -16.15
C GLN A 52 -10.14 -37.01 -17.41
N ARG A 53 -10.95 -36.48 -18.32
CA ARG A 53 -10.50 -35.80 -19.54
C ARG A 53 -11.15 -34.42 -19.60
N LEU A 54 -10.38 -33.45 -20.08
CA LEU A 54 -10.88 -32.13 -20.46
C LEU A 54 -11.05 -32.13 -21.98
N ASP A 55 -12.27 -31.90 -22.45
CA ASP A 55 -12.57 -31.83 -23.87
C ASP A 55 -12.47 -30.40 -24.39
N SER A 56 -12.38 -30.23 -25.70
CA SER A 56 -12.36 -28.89 -26.30
C SER A 56 -13.65 -28.13 -25.96
N GLY A 57 -13.50 -26.96 -25.35
CA GLY A 57 -14.62 -26.11 -24.88
C GLY A 57 -15.02 -26.34 -23.42
N ASP A 58 -14.41 -27.29 -22.72
CA ASP A 58 -14.52 -27.35 -21.27
C ASP A 58 -13.78 -26.16 -20.62
N ARG A 59 -14.30 -25.67 -19.51
CA ARG A 59 -13.67 -24.63 -18.69
C ARG A 59 -13.24 -25.21 -17.36
N VAL A 60 -12.11 -24.76 -16.83
CA VAL A 60 -11.71 -25.10 -15.47
C VAL A 60 -11.87 -23.87 -14.59
N ARG A 61 -12.62 -23.99 -13.51
CA ARG A 61 -12.83 -22.94 -12.52
C ARG A 61 -12.09 -23.31 -11.25
N PHE A 62 -11.28 -22.38 -10.75
CA PHE A 62 -10.72 -22.45 -9.40
C PHE A 62 -11.54 -21.56 -8.48
N VAL A 63 -11.87 -22.07 -7.30
CA VAL A 63 -12.62 -21.32 -6.28
C VAL A 63 -11.82 -21.39 -4.99
N TYR A 64 -11.49 -20.25 -4.40
CA TYR A 64 -10.97 -20.21 -3.04
C TYR A 64 -12.13 -20.07 -2.06
N HIS A 65 -12.20 -20.99 -1.11
CA HIS A 65 -13.16 -20.99 -0.02
C HIS A 65 -12.40 -20.72 1.28
N GLY A 66 -12.57 -19.53 1.86
CA GLY A 66 -12.02 -19.25 3.17
C GLY A 66 -11.78 -17.78 3.46
N HIS A 67 -11.11 -17.52 4.57
CA HIS A 67 -10.72 -16.17 4.96
C HIS A 67 -9.40 -15.81 4.27
N ILE A 68 -9.34 -14.64 3.64
CA ILE A 68 -8.05 -14.04 3.29
C ILE A 68 -7.44 -13.58 4.63
N PRO A 69 -6.19 -13.94 4.96
CA PRO A 69 -5.59 -13.70 6.26
C PRO A 69 -5.71 -12.25 6.70
N ARG A 70 -5.88 -12.17 8.02
CA ARG A 70 -5.97 -11.00 8.89
C ARG A 70 -5.01 -9.90 8.41
N ARG A 71 -5.49 -8.91 7.63
CA ARG A 71 -4.87 -7.60 7.22
C ARG A 71 -5.20 -7.17 5.78
N ALA A 72 -5.86 -7.98 4.96
CA ALA A 72 -6.28 -7.52 3.63
C ALA A 72 -7.42 -6.51 3.75
N THR A 73 -7.20 -5.26 3.30
CA THR A 73 -8.22 -4.22 3.26
C THR A 73 -8.83 -4.10 1.87
N ALA A 74 -10.15 -4.06 1.78
CA ALA A 74 -10.87 -3.92 0.51
C ALA A 74 -12.06 -2.99 0.59
N TRP A 75 -11.90 -1.97 1.42
CA TRP A 75 -12.89 -0.98 1.78
C TRP A 75 -13.65 -0.30 0.61
N THR A 76 -13.18 -0.42 -0.63
CA THR A 76 -13.88 0.13 -1.81
C THR A 76 -14.98 -0.76 -2.37
N SER A 77 -15.19 -1.96 -1.81
CA SER A 77 -16.11 -2.99 -2.36
C SER A 77 -15.88 -3.30 -3.84
N ARG A 78 -14.71 -2.90 -4.37
CA ARG A 78 -14.34 -3.21 -5.74
C ARG A 78 -13.82 -4.63 -5.74
N PRO A 79 -14.28 -5.47 -6.67
CA PRO A 79 -13.82 -6.83 -6.74
C PRO A 79 -12.30 -6.89 -6.98
N PHE A 80 -11.59 -7.66 -6.16
CA PHE A 80 -10.15 -7.92 -6.23
C PHE A 80 -9.85 -8.94 -7.33
N ARG A 81 -8.93 -8.64 -8.25
CA ARG A 81 -8.57 -9.56 -9.34
C ARG A 81 -7.23 -10.23 -9.04
N PRO A 82 -7.20 -11.52 -8.69
CA PRO A 82 -5.95 -12.23 -8.50
C PRO A 82 -5.24 -12.44 -9.85
N ASN A 83 -3.94 -12.16 -9.88
CA ASN A 83 -3.11 -12.51 -11.04
C ASN A 83 -2.81 -14.00 -10.99
N PHE A 84 -3.40 -14.76 -11.91
CA PHE A 84 -3.16 -16.19 -12.03
C PHE A 84 -2.35 -16.49 -13.28
N ARG A 85 -1.32 -17.31 -13.12
CA ARG A 85 -0.63 -17.96 -14.24
C ARG A 85 -0.82 -19.46 -14.14
N PHE A 86 -1.01 -20.09 -15.29
CA PHE A 86 -1.10 -21.54 -15.40
C PHE A 86 -0.25 -22.02 -16.57
N ARG A 87 0.12 -23.29 -16.55
CA ARG A 87 0.66 -24.00 -17.71
C ARG A 87 0.07 -25.39 -17.74
N THR A 88 -0.14 -25.93 -18.93
CA THR A 88 -0.59 -27.30 -19.10
C THR A 88 0.60 -28.23 -19.21
N PHE A 89 0.38 -29.53 -18.98
CA PHE A 89 1.38 -30.55 -19.24
C PHE A 89 0.78 -31.58 -20.19
N THR A 90 1.55 -31.96 -21.21
CA THR A 90 1.17 -33.02 -22.13
C THR A 90 1.99 -34.27 -21.83
N TRP A 91 1.31 -35.38 -21.59
CA TRP A 91 1.95 -36.69 -21.51
C TRP A 91 2.02 -37.31 -22.90
N ARG A 92 3.22 -37.71 -23.33
CA ARG A 92 3.43 -38.49 -24.54
C ARG A 92 4.09 -39.82 -24.18
N TRP A 93 3.50 -40.91 -24.67
CA TRP A 93 4.02 -42.25 -24.38
C TRP A 93 5.45 -42.38 -24.94
N GLY A 94 6.40 -42.77 -24.08
CA GLY A 94 7.84 -42.85 -24.41
C GLY A 94 8.64 -41.56 -24.23
N GLU A 95 8.00 -40.39 -24.23
CA GLU A 95 8.67 -39.08 -24.06
C GLU A 95 8.47 -38.47 -22.66
N GLY A 96 7.48 -38.97 -21.91
CA GLY A 96 7.18 -38.50 -20.56
C GLY A 96 6.30 -37.25 -20.54
N LEU A 97 6.34 -36.52 -19.42
CA LEU A 97 5.54 -35.32 -19.18
C LEU A 97 6.29 -34.08 -19.70
N THR A 98 5.74 -33.41 -20.72
CA THR A 98 6.31 -32.17 -21.26
C THR A 98 5.47 -30.96 -20.81
N PRO A 99 6.07 -29.93 -20.17
CA PRO A 99 5.36 -28.71 -19.83
C PRO A 99 5.08 -27.86 -21.07
N GLY A 100 3.87 -27.34 -21.17
CA GLY A 100 3.51 -26.26 -22.09
C GLY A 100 4.00 -24.89 -21.61
N PRO A 101 3.82 -23.83 -22.41
CA PRO A 101 4.19 -22.47 -22.03
C PRO A 101 3.33 -21.97 -20.86
N TRP A 102 3.88 -21.04 -20.08
CA TRP A 102 3.12 -20.29 -19.09
C TRP A 102 2.14 -19.35 -19.80
N ARG A 103 0.91 -19.31 -19.29
CA ARG A 103 -0.13 -18.36 -19.66
C ARG A 103 -0.60 -17.62 -18.42
N THR A 104 -0.59 -16.30 -18.47
CA THR A 104 -1.23 -15.44 -17.47
C THR A 104 -2.68 -15.23 -17.88
N LEU A 105 -3.61 -15.42 -16.96
CA LEU A 105 -5.03 -15.13 -17.18
C LEU A 105 -5.22 -13.62 -17.23
N ASP A 106 -6.00 -13.16 -18.21
CA ASP A 106 -6.39 -11.75 -18.26
C ASP A 106 -7.59 -11.45 -17.35
N ASP A 107 -7.88 -10.15 -17.20
CA ASP A 107 -8.97 -9.67 -16.35
C ASP A 107 -10.34 -10.27 -16.70
N SER A 108 -10.60 -10.60 -17.97
CA SER A 108 -11.87 -11.20 -18.41
C SER A 108 -11.98 -12.69 -18.07
N GLU A 109 -10.89 -13.33 -17.67
CA GLU A 109 -10.80 -14.76 -17.36
C GLU A 109 -10.85 -15.07 -15.87
N VAL A 110 -10.85 -14.04 -15.01
CA VAL A 110 -10.81 -14.17 -13.56
C VAL A 110 -12.03 -13.52 -12.93
N ASP A 111 -12.88 -14.35 -12.31
CA ASP A 111 -13.97 -13.85 -11.47
C ASP A 111 -13.35 -13.11 -10.28
N PRO A 112 -13.80 -11.88 -10.01
CA PRO A 112 -13.12 -11.09 -9.02
C PRO A 112 -13.60 -11.41 -7.60
N LEU A 113 -12.67 -11.38 -6.64
CA LEU A 113 -12.91 -11.69 -5.23
C LEU A 113 -13.51 -10.47 -4.52
N GLU A 114 -14.66 -10.66 -3.88
CA GLU A 114 -15.17 -9.67 -2.94
C GLU A 114 -14.57 -9.92 -1.56
N ILE A 115 -14.05 -8.86 -0.96
CA ILE A 115 -13.60 -8.89 0.44
C ILE A 115 -14.61 -8.06 1.21
N LEU A 116 -15.35 -8.74 2.07
CA LEU A 116 -16.36 -8.15 2.92
C LEU A 116 -15.74 -7.76 4.28
N PRO A 117 -16.21 -6.68 4.92
CA PRO A 117 -15.79 -6.37 6.29
C PRO A 117 -16.21 -7.51 7.23
N ASP A 118 -15.49 -7.66 8.35
CA ASP A 118 -15.89 -8.58 9.41
C ASP A 118 -17.31 -8.24 9.90
N ARG A 119 -18.03 -9.25 10.42
CA ARG A 119 -19.43 -9.06 10.83
C ARG A 119 -19.58 -8.08 11.99
N GLU A 120 -18.54 -7.95 12.81
CA GLU A 120 -18.52 -7.11 14.00
C GLU A 120 -17.81 -5.79 13.73
N ALA A 121 -18.44 -4.67 14.13
CA ALA A 121 -17.75 -3.40 14.24
C ALA A 121 -16.80 -3.47 15.45
N ALA A 122 -15.57 -3.02 15.27
CA ALA A 122 -14.55 -3.05 16.33
C ALA A 122 -14.06 -1.65 16.72
N PHE A 123 -14.04 -0.71 15.78
CA PHE A 123 -13.60 0.66 16.04
C PHE A 123 -14.63 1.66 15.54
N ILE A 124 -14.74 2.77 16.26
CA ILE A 124 -15.48 3.96 15.82
C ILE A 124 -14.55 5.16 15.95
N ARG A 125 -14.36 5.89 14.85
CA ARG A 125 -13.42 7.00 14.74
C ARG A 125 -14.15 8.32 14.54
N THR A 126 -13.73 9.36 15.26
CA THR A 126 -14.07 10.74 14.93
C THR A 126 -12.93 11.40 14.17
N ILE A 127 -13.26 12.14 13.12
CA ILE A 127 -12.32 12.86 12.26
C ILE A 127 -12.77 14.32 12.21
N ALA A 128 -11.95 15.19 12.79
CA ALA A 128 -12.06 16.64 12.70
C ALA A 128 -10.72 17.24 12.20
N PRO A 129 -10.68 18.52 11.81
CA PRO A 129 -9.41 19.19 11.60
C PRO A 129 -8.61 19.29 12.92
N LEU A 130 -7.28 19.18 12.83
CA LEU A 130 -6.40 19.31 14.00
C LEU A 130 -6.34 20.75 14.52
N ASP A 131 -6.47 21.75 13.65
CA ASP A 131 -6.55 23.16 14.05
C ASP A 131 -7.85 23.79 13.57
N LEU A 132 -8.52 24.49 14.48
CA LEU A 132 -9.82 25.13 14.27
C LEU A 132 -9.87 26.50 14.92
N GLU A 133 -10.76 27.37 14.44
CA GLU A 133 -11.05 28.66 15.06
C GLU A 133 -12.41 28.60 15.77
N VAL A 134 -12.52 29.27 16.92
CA VAL A 134 -13.80 29.39 17.66
C VAL A 134 -14.88 29.98 16.77
N GLY A 135 -16.08 29.39 16.79
CA GLY A 135 -17.24 29.89 16.06
C GLY A 135 -17.24 29.57 14.56
N VAL A 136 -16.15 29.01 14.02
CA VAL A 136 -16.09 28.60 12.61
C VAL A 136 -16.66 27.19 12.45
N PRO A 137 -17.70 26.99 11.61
CA PRO A 137 -18.23 25.66 11.32
C PRO A 137 -17.19 24.77 10.64
N PHE A 138 -17.15 23.51 11.05
CA PHE A 138 -16.30 22.49 10.45
C PHE A 138 -17.08 21.19 10.26
N ARG A 139 -16.56 20.34 9.37
CA ARG A 139 -17.12 19.02 9.11
C ARG A 139 -16.49 17.99 10.03
N LEU A 140 -17.31 17.39 10.88
CA LEU A 140 -16.95 16.22 11.69
C LEU A 140 -17.43 14.96 10.95
N ALA A 141 -16.55 13.98 10.77
CA ALA A 141 -16.93 12.66 10.29
C ALA A 141 -16.82 11.61 11.40
N VAL A 142 -17.79 10.70 11.43
CA VAL A 142 -17.78 9.51 12.29
C VAL A 142 -17.72 8.29 11.41
N VAL A 143 -16.68 7.48 11.57
CA VAL A 143 -16.36 6.33 10.71
C VAL A 143 -16.31 5.06 11.56
N VAL A 144 -16.96 4.00 11.09
CA VAL A 144 -17.02 2.70 11.77
C VAL A 144 -16.24 1.68 10.97
N THR A 145 -15.34 0.94 11.63
CA THR A 145 -14.55 -0.11 11.00
C THR A 145 -14.56 -1.42 11.78
N ASP A 146 -14.31 -2.52 11.08
CA ASP A 146 -14.00 -3.80 11.70
C ASP A 146 -12.60 -3.80 12.35
N ARG A 147 -12.21 -4.93 12.94
CA ARG A 147 -10.90 -5.11 13.61
C ARG A 147 -9.68 -5.03 12.67
N TYR A 148 -9.90 -5.04 11.36
CA TYR A 148 -8.87 -4.96 10.33
C TYR A 148 -8.82 -3.56 9.67
N GLY A 149 -9.68 -2.63 10.10
CA GLY A 149 -9.79 -1.29 9.53
C GLY A 149 -10.70 -1.21 8.31
N ASN A 150 -11.40 -2.27 7.90
CA ASN A 150 -12.37 -2.16 6.82
C ASN A 150 -13.62 -1.41 7.30
N PRO A 151 -14.17 -0.47 6.53
CA PRO A 151 -15.45 0.15 6.80
C PRO A 151 -16.55 -0.88 7.02
N ARG A 152 -17.25 -0.74 8.14
CA ARG A 152 -18.29 -1.68 8.56
C ARG A 152 -19.61 -0.94 8.68
N PRO A 153 -20.56 -1.14 7.74
CA PRO A 153 -21.89 -0.59 7.86
C PRO A 153 -22.57 -1.05 9.15
N ILE A 154 -23.22 -0.11 9.84
CA ILE A 154 -24.00 -0.36 11.05
C ILE A 154 -25.39 0.27 10.92
N THR A 155 -26.32 -0.27 11.71
CA THR A 155 -27.64 0.33 11.95
C THR A 155 -27.79 0.56 13.45
N GLY A 156 -28.08 1.79 13.86
CA GLY A 156 -28.22 2.13 15.26
C GLY A 156 -27.90 3.59 15.58
N ARG A 157 -27.69 3.86 16.86
CA ARG A 157 -27.41 5.21 17.39
C ARG A 157 -25.99 5.27 17.92
N VAL A 158 -25.24 6.27 17.46
CA VAL A 158 -23.91 6.61 17.96
C VAL A 158 -24.04 7.84 18.84
N GLN A 159 -23.54 7.77 20.08
CA GLN A 159 -23.51 8.93 20.96
C GLN A 159 -22.19 9.69 20.77
N LEU A 160 -22.26 11.02 20.69
CA LEU A 160 -21.11 11.91 20.71
C LEU A 160 -20.99 12.57 22.08
N ARG A 161 -19.77 12.60 22.61
CA ARG A 161 -19.42 13.24 23.88
C ARG A 161 -18.16 14.07 23.73
N GLU A 162 -18.03 15.08 24.59
CA GLU A 162 -16.90 16.03 24.65
C GLU A 162 -16.75 16.84 23.36
N GLY A 163 -16.58 18.17 23.48
CA GLY A 163 -16.46 19.08 22.34
C GLY A 163 -17.75 19.26 21.53
N VAL A 164 -18.28 18.18 20.98
CA VAL A 164 -19.56 18.06 20.29
C VAL A 164 -20.38 16.99 21.01
N SER A 165 -21.60 17.32 21.43
CA SER A 165 -22.51 16.39 22.09
C SER A 165 -23.79 16.22 21.28
N GLY A 166 -24.27 14.98 21.17
CA GLY A 166 -25.46 14.67 20.39
C GLY A 166 -25.55 13.19 20.03
N GLU A 167 -26.56 12.85 19.25
CA GLU A 167 -26.80 11.49 18.77
C GLU A 167 -26.79 11.48 17.24
N LEU A 168 -26.07 10.53 16.65
CA LEU A 168 -26.10 10.25 15.23
C LEU A 168 -26.81 8.92 14.95
N VAL A 169 -27.83 8.94 14.10
CA VAL A 169 -28.52 7.72 13.65
C VAL A 169 -27.87 7.19 12.38
N PHE A 170 -27.36 5.96 12.40
CA PHE A 170 -26.81 5.26 11.23
C PHE A 170 -27.85 4.27 10.67
N ALA A 171 -27.98 4.21 9.35
CA ALA A 171 -28.93 3.33 8.66
C ALA A 171 -28.26 2.52 7.53
N ASP A 172 -27.57 1.44 7.91
CA ASP A 172 -26.69 0.66 7.03
C ASP A 172 -25.56 1.51 6.41
N GLU A 173 -24.96 2.34 7.25
CA GLU A 173 -23.92 3.28 6.88
C GLU A 173 -22.65 2.98 7.69
N TRP A 174 -21.48 3.20 7.11
CA TRP A 174 -20.19 3.08 7.82
C TRP A 174 -19.57 4.44 8.13
N ARG A 175 -20.07 5.51 7.51
CA ARG A 175 -19.62 6.89 7.73
C ARG A 175 -20.80 7.83 7.78
N LYS A 176 -20.75 8.77 8.71
CA LYS A 176 -21.69 9.89 8.77
C LYS A 176 -20.96 11.20 8.99
N GLU A 177 -21.37 12.24 8.28
CA GLU A 177 -20.80 13.58 8.40
C GLU A 177 -21.82 14.52 9.02
N VAL A 178 -21.36 15.40 9.91
CA VAL A 178 -22.16 16.47 10.51
C VAL A 178 -21.36 17.76 10.56
N GLU A 179 -22.06 18.88 10.51
CA GLU A 179 -21.46 20.19 10.79
C GLU A 179 -21.42 20.41 12.29
N ALA A 180 -20.30 20.93 12.78
CA ALA A 180 -20.07 21.23 14.18
C ALA A 180 -19.34 22.57 14.34
N VAL A 181 -19.43 23.14 15.54
CA VAL A 181 -18.75 24.39 15.92
C VAL A 181 -18.22 24.22 17.34
N TYR A 182 -16.99 24.66 17.59
CA TYR A 182 -16.48 24.81 18.95
C TYR A 182 -16.68 26.24 19.45
N ALA A 183 -17.22 26.36 20.67
CA ALA A 183 -17.57 27.66 21.26
C ALA A 183 -16.43 28.31 22.07
N THR A 184 -15.39 27.56 22.41
CA THR A 184 -14.32 28.03 23.29
C THR A 184 -12.96 27.56 22.80
N PRO A 185 -11.89 28.36 22.98
CA PRO A 185 -10.54 27.95 22.63
C PRO A 185 -10.03 26.88 23.61
N GLY A 186 -9.07 26.06 23.18
CA GLY A 186 -8.45 25.01 23.98
C GLY A 186 -8.26 23.71 23.21
N ASP A 187 -7.81 22.68 23.91
CA ASP A 187 -7.66 21.34 23.36
C ASP A 187 -8.98 20.58 23.53
N VAL A 188 -9.59 20.19 22.41
CA VAL A 188 -10.92 19.58 22.38
C VAL A 188 -10.87 18.29 21.58
N ARG A 189 -11.60 17.27 22.02
CA ARG A 189 -11.78 16.01 21.30
C ARG A 189 -13.25 15.66 21.26
N VAL A 190 -13.65 14.89 20.26
CA VAL A 190 -14.99 14.30 20.17
C VAL A 190 -14.87 12.80 20.32
N ILE A 191 -15.58 12.23 21.28
CA ILE A 191 -15.63 10.79 21.54
C ILE A 191 -16.94 10.25 20.98
N ALA A 192 -16.84 9.36 19.99
CA ALA A 192 -17.99 8.60 19.50
C ALA A 192 -18.10 7.26 20.24
N GLU A 193 -19.31 6.87 20.62
CA GLU A 193 -19.62 5.62 21.32
C GLU A 193 -20.67 4.80 20.56
N PHE A 194 -20.35 3.54 20.31
CA PHE A 194 -21.28 2.54 19.76
C PHE A 194 -21.03 1.17 20.41
N PRO A 195 -22.06 0.38 20.77
CA PRO A 195 -21.88 -0.89 21.46
C PRO A 195 -20.88 -1.83 20.76
N GLY A 196 -19.95 -2.40 21.53
CA GLY A 196 -18.94 -3.35 21.02
C GLY A 196 -17.73 -2.71 20.33
N THR A 197 -17.71 -1.38 20.15
CA THR A 197 -16.60 -0.68 19.49
C THR A 197 -15.69 0.04 20.48
N ARG A 198 -14.42 0.19 20.10
CA ARG A 198 -13.46 1.09 20.74
C ARG A 198 -13.43 2.42 20.02
N SER A 199 -13.54 3.52 20.78
CA SER A 199 -13.42 4.87 20.24
C SER A 199 -11.97 5.21 19.86
N LEU A 200 -11.77 5.79 18.68
CA LEU A 200 -10.52 6.35 18.18
C LEU A 200 -10.75 7.83 17.85
N TYR A 201 -9.89 8.71 18.30
CA TYR A 201 -10.04 10.15 18.08
C TYR A 201 -8.66 10.81 18.13
N HIS A 202 -8.57 12.00 17.53
CA HIS A 202 -7.49 12.93 17.80
C HIS A 202 -8.02 14.09 18.65
N THR A 203 -7.09 14.87 19.19
CA THR A 203 -7.40 16.14 19.85
C THR A 203 -7.19 17.26 18.84
N SER A 204 -8.21 18.09 18.65
CA SER A 204 -8.11 19.36 17.92
C SER A 204 -7.65 20.48 18.85
N ARG A 205 -6.78 21.35 18.36
CA ARG A 205 -6.48 22.65 18.95
C ARG A 205 -7.45 23.70 18.42
N VAL A 206 -8.23 24.29 19.31
CA VAL A 206 -9.16 25.37 19.00
C VAL A 206 -8.55 26.72 19.40
N TRP A 207 -8.38 27.59 18.43
CA TRP A 207 -7.77 28.90 18.55
C TRP A 207 -8.83 29.99 18.71
N ALA A 208 -8.51 31.03 19.48
CA ALA A 208 -9.39 32.19 19.66
C ALA A 208 -9.46 33.10 18.42
N SER A 209 -8.57 32.87 17.45
CA SER A 209 -8.40 33.58 16.18
C SER A 209 -7.95 32.57 15.11
N PRO A 210 -7.81 32.94 13.83
CA PRO A 210 -7.29 32.03 12.82
C PRO A 210 -5.98 31.35 13.27
N PRO A 211 -5.81 30.03 13.10
CA PRO A 211 -4.60 29.32 13.51
C PRO A 211 -3.35 29.90 12.83
N PRO A 212 -2.25 30.12 13.56
CA PRO A 212 -1.01 30.65 12.98
C PRO A 212 -0.28 29.63 12.09
N TYR A 213 -0.58 28.34 12.28
CA TYR A 213 -0.10 27.22 11.47
C TYR A 213 -1.20 26.15 11.41
N ARG A 214 -1.04 25.22 10.48
CA ARG A 214 -1.93 24.06 10.35
C ARG A 214 -1.13 22.79 10.62
N GLN A 215 -1.47 22.09 11.69
CA GLN A 215 -1.06 20.73 11.96
C GLN A 215 -1.79 19.81 10.98
N LEU A 216 -1.05 18.86 10.44
CA LEU A 216 -1.56 17.88 9.48
C LEU A 216 -1.21 16.49 9.98
N LEU A 217 -2.16 15.56 9.87
CA LEU A 217 -1.91 14.15 10.08
C LEU A 217 -1.78 13.46 8.73
N GLY A 218 -0.78 12.61 8.54
CA GLY A 218 -0.62 11.93 7.26
C GLY A 218 0.26 10.71 7.31
N ASP A 219 0.30 10.04 6.16
CA ASP A 219 1.15 8.89 5.90
C ASP A 219 2.18 9.24 4.85
N ILE A 220 3.44 9.31 5.25
CA ILE A 220 4.55 9.59 4.32
C ILE A 220 4.97 8.36 3.52
N HIS A 221 4.48 7.17 3.86
CA HIS A 221 5.04 5.94 3.36
C HIS A 221 4.01 4.80 3.33
N PHE A 222 3.25 4.74 2.23
CA PHE A 222 2.47 3.55 1.90
C PHE A 222 2.82 3.02 0.52
N HIS A 223 2.62 1.72 0.35
CA HIS A 223 2.83 1.02 -0.91
C HIS A 223 1.50 0.53 -1.46
N THR A 224 1.44 0.37 -2.78
CA THR A 224 0.36 -0.36 -3.44
C THR A 224 0.86 -1.04 -4.70
N GLY A 225 0.63 -2.34 -4.83
CA GLY A 225 0.76 -3.06 -6.10
C GLY A 225 2.06 -2.75 -6.86
N ASP A 226 1.90 -2.25 -8.09
CA ASP A 226 2.98 -1.81 -8.98
C ASP A 226 3.12 -0.28 -9.07
N GLY A 227 2.65 0.43 -8.04
CA GLY A 227 2.61 1.89 -8.03
C GLY A 227 1.45 2.46 -8.84
N GLY A 228 0.68 1.65 -9.56
CA GLY A 228 -0.38 2.12 -10.44
C GLY A 228 -1.79 1.66 -10.05
N ALA A 229 -2.58 1.38 -11.09
CA ALA A 229 -3.96 0.95 -10.97
C ALA A 229 -4.11 -0.58 -10.81
N GLN A 230 -3.02 -1.36 -10.85
CA GLN A 230 -3.11 -2.81 -10.82
C GLN A 230 -3.14 -3.31 -9.38
N ARG A 231 -4.17 -4.10 -9.06
CA ARG A 231 -4.16 -4.99 -7.89
C ARG A 231 -3.44 -6.26 -8.33
N LYS A 232 -2.47 -6.75 -7.57
CA LYS A 232 -1.70 -7.93 -7.98
C LYS A 232 -1.58 -8.91 -6.83
N PHE A 233 -2.42 -9.95 -6.76
CA PHE A 233 -2.11 -11.07 -5.86
C PHE A 233 -0.82 -11.77 -6.34
N LEU A 234 0.30 -11.54 -5.66
CA LEU A 234 1.57 -12.21 -5.97
C LEU A 234 1.83 -13.33 -4.95
N GLY A 235 0.90 -14.28 -4.90
CA GLY A 235 0.95 -15.59 -4.26
C GLY A 235 1.36 -15.71 -2.78
N ALA A 236 1.95 -14.71 -2.13
CA ALA A 236 2.13 -14.66 -0.69
C ALA A 236 0.89 -14.00 -0.09
N VAL A 237 0.21 -14.74 0.79
CA VAL A 237 -0.95 -14.22 1.52
C VAL A 237 -0.52 -13.51 2.82
N SER A 238 0.77 -13.52 3.13
CA SER A 238 1.34 -12.84 4.29
C SER A 238 1.57 -11.36 3.99
N ALA A 239 1.00 -10.48 4.82
CA ALA A 239 1.29 -9.04 4.80
C ALA A 239 2.79 -8.76 5.10
N GLY A 240 3.35 -7.74 4.46
CA GLY A 240 4.76 -7.33 4.57
C GLY A 240 5.11 -6.23 3.57
N ASP A 241 6.32 -5.70 3.69
CA ASP A 241 7.00 -4.86 2.69
C ASP A 241 6.90 -5.61 1.33
N HIS A 242 6.43 -4.97 0.27
CA HIS A 242 6.08 -5.59 -1.04
C HIS A 242 4.81 -6.49 -1.11
N ALA A 243 4.07 -6.69 -0.02
CA ALA A 243 2.80 -7.44 -0.01
C ALA A 243 1.55 -6.53 0.01
N ALA A 244 1.70 -5.22 -0.25
CA ALA A 244 0.63 -4.23 -0.42
C ALA A 244 -0.17 -4.39 -1.73
N LEU A 245 -0.30 -5.63 -2.12
CA LEU A 245 -0.75 -6.18 -3.38
C LEU A 245 -2.28 -6.22 -3.52
N SER A 246 -2.98 -5.83 -2.44
CA SER A 246 -4.42 -5.97 -2.27
C SER A 246 -5.24 -4.74 -2.68
N SER A 247 -4.59 -3.59 -2.89
CA SER A 247 -5.27 -2.32 -3.18
C SER A 247 -4.64 -1.58 -4.35
N ARG A 248 -5.41 -0.73 -5.01
CA ARG A 248 -4.89 0.23 -6.02
C ARG A 248 -4.45 1.48 -5.31
N MET A 249 -3.49 2.21 -5.86
CA MET A 249 -3.03 3.46 -5.24
C MET A 249 -4.16 4.47 -4.99
N ILE A 250 -5.07 4.65 -5.95
CA ILE A 250 -6.27 5.52 -5.78
C ILE A 250 -7.14 5.05 -4.61
N ASP A 251 -7.28 3.74 -4.43
CA ASP A 251 -8.09 3.20 -3.34
C ASP A 251 -7.37 3.36 -1.99
N ALA A 252 -6.03 3.30 -1.95
CA ALA A 252 -5.29 3.65 -0.74
C ALA A 252 -5.46 5.14 -0.40
N TYR A 253 -5.30 6.05 -1.35
CA TYR A 253 -5.49 7.49 -1.09
C TYR A 253 -6.89 7.80 -0.55
N ARG A 254 -7.96 7.26 -1.15
CA ARG A 254 -9.31 7.49 -0.60
C ARG A 254 -9.51 6.83 0.76
N TYR A 255 -8.84 5.73 1.08
CA TYR A 255 -8.88 5.17 2.44
C TYR A 255 -8.29 6.15 3.43
N LEU A 256 -7.11 6.69 3.12
CA LEU A 256 -6.41 7.63 3.98
C LEU A 256 -7.28 8.88 4.20
N GLU A 257 -7.91 9.40 3.14
CA GLU A 257 -8.82 10.55 3.21
C GLU A 257 -10.14 10.24 3.96
N LYS A 258 -10.86 9.19 3.56
CA LYS A 258 -12.26 8.96 3.97
C LYS A 258 -12.42 7.99 5.15
N VAL A 259 -11.42 7.19 5.47
CA VAL A 259 -11.49 6.20 6.56
C VAL A 259 -10.49 6.54 7.66
N ALA A 260 -9.23 6.79 7.30
CA ALA A 260 -8.20 7.17 8.27
C ALA A 260 -8.34 8.63 8.73
N GLY A 261 -8.83 9.52 7.86
CA GLY A 261 -8.95 10.94 8.16
C GLY A 261 -7.61 11.66 8.15
N PHE A 262 -6.73 11.29 7.22
CA PHE A 262 -5.45 11.95 7.00
C PHE A 262 -5.62 13.18 6.12
N ASP A 263 -4.85 14.21 6.44
CA ASP A 263 -4.73 15.46 5.68
C ASP A 263 -3.74 15.33 4.52
N PHE A 264 -2.73 14.46 4.64
CA PHE A 264 -1.78 14.22 3.55
C PHE A 264 -1.37 12.76 3.43
N ALA A 265 -0.88 12.40 2.24
CA ALA A 265 -0.35 11.08 1.97
C ALA A 265 0.73 11.11 0.89
N ALA A 266 1.65 10.16 0.94
CA ALA A 266 2.64 9.94 -0.10
C ALA A 266 2.80 8.44 -0.37
N ALA A 267 2.55 8.05 -1.63
CA ALA A 267 2.96 6.74 -2.09
C ALA A 267 4.45 6.79 -2.39
N SER A 268 5.25 6.17 -1.52
CA SER A 268 6.69 6.09 -1.68
C SER A 268 7.10 4.63 -1.57
N GLU A 269 7.53 4.07 -2.69
CA GLU A 269 8.20 2.77 -2.77
C GLU A 269 9.46 2.98 -3.62
N HIS A 270 10.38 2.02 -3.56
CA HIS A 270 11.66 1.96 -4.27
C HIS A 270 11.85 2.97 -5.41
N ALA A 271 12.90 3.78 -5.29
CA ALA A 271 13.45 4.66 -6.31
C ALA A 271 13.91 3.91 -7.58
N VAL A 272 12.99 3.46 -8.45
CA VAL A 272 13.35 2.69 -9.66
C VAL A 272 13.01 3.46 -10.93
N ARG A 273 14.03 4.01 -11.60
CA ARG A 273 13.99 4.47 -13.01
C ARG A 273 14.89 3.56 -13.86
N ASP A 274 14.64 2.26 -13.90
CA ASP A 274 15.66 1.30 -14.37
C ASP A 274 16.10 1.40 -15.84
N ALA A 275 15.21 1.78 -16.76
CA ALA A 275 15.53 1.75 -18.18
C ALA A 275 16.28 3.01 -18.60
N GLY A 276 17.62 2.98 -18.53
CA GLY A 276 18.48 4.05 -19.05
C GLY A 276 18.63 5.25 -18.11
N TYR A 277 18.41 5.08 -16.81
CA TYR A 277 18.74 6.14 -15.85
C TYR A 277 20.23 6.48 -15.91
N THR A 278 20.48 7.77 -15.98
CA THR A 278 21.81 8.37 -15.87
C THR A 278 21.74 9.42 -14.77
N LEU A 279 22.82 9.56 -14.01
CA LEU A 279 22.93 10.65 -13.05
C LEU A 279 22.74 11.98 -13.78
N PRO A 280 21.98 12.93 -13.20
CA PRO A 280 21.91 14.29 -13.73
C PRO A 280 23.32 14.86 -13.95
N PRO A 281 23.56 15.67 -15.00
CA PRO A 281 24.91 16.13 -15.34
C PRO A 281 25.66 16.81 -14.18
N SER A 282 24.98 17.57 -13.33
CA SER A 282 25.57 18.20 -12.15
C SER A 282 26.06 17.19 -11.12
N VAL A 283 25.36 16.07 -10.96
CA VAL A 283 25.73 14.97 -10.06
C VAL A 283 26.84 14.12 -10.68
N ALA A 284 26.76 13.84 -11.98
CA ALA A 284 27.78 13.06 -12.69
C ALA A 284 29.16 13.74 -12.74
N GLN A 285 29.20 15.07 -12.66
CA GLN A 285 30.43 15.87 -12.60
C GLN A 285 31.02 15.95 -11.18
N ASP A 286 30.28 15.52 -10.16
CA ASP A 286 30.72 15.58 -8.78
C ASP A 286 31.65 14.40 -8.44
N PRO A 287 32.89 14.66 -7.96
CA PRO A 287 33.83 13.60 -7.62
C PRO A 287 33.31 12.61 -6.56
N GLU A 288 32.38 13.02 -5.68
CA GLU A 288 31.83 12.13 -4.66
C GLU A 288 30.97 11.02 -5.26
N PHE A 289 30.35 11.23 -6.43
CA PHE A 289 29.54 10.23 -7.14
C PHE A 289 30.32 9.46 -8.21
N SER A 290 31.62 9.72 -8.33
CA SER A 290 32.53 9.02 -9.25
C SER A 290 33.17 7.80 -8.58
N GLN A 291 33.70 6.85 -9.37
CA GLN A 291 34.34 5.64 -8.83
C GLN A 291 35.42 5.98 -7.79
N GLY A 292 35.24 5.47 -6.56
CA GLY A 292 36.12 5.75 -5.41
C GLY A 292 35.70 6.94 -4.54
N GLY A 293 34.71 7.72 -4.95
CA GLY A 293 34.06 8.75 -4.14
C GLY A 293 33.16 8.16 -3.04
N ARG A 294 32.79 8.97 -2.04
CA ARG A 294 32.01 8.47 -0.88
C ARG A 294 30.55 8.16 -1.21
N CYS A 295 30.03 8.77 -2.26
CA CYS A 295 28.66 8.61 -2.75
C CYS A 295 28.55 7.67 -3.95
N TRP A 296 29.62 6.93 -4.23
CA TRP A 296 29.65 5.93 -5.26
C TRP A 296 29.30 4.55 -4.72
N GLY A 297 28.48 3.81 -5.46
CA GLY A 297 28.28 2.40 -5.23
C GLY A 297 27.58 1.72 -6.39
N GLU A 298 27.59 0.38 -6.36
CA GLU A 298 26.94 -0.43 -7.38
C GLU A 298 25.43 -0.49 -7.11
N GLY A 299 24.65 0.12 -8.00
CA GLY A 299 23.20 -0.01 -7.99
C GLY A 299 22.80 -1.45 -8.30
N LYS A 300 21.91 -2.03 -7.48
CA LYS A 300 21.25 -3.29 -7.78
C LYS A 300 19.91 -3.02 -8.44
N ARG A 301 19.58 -3.79 -9.46
CA ARG A 301 18.28 -3.69 -10.10
C ARG A 301 17.24 -4.46 -9.30
N ILE A 302 16.12 -3.84 -8.92
CA ILE A 302 14.94 -4.57 -8.45
C ILE A 302 14.14 -5.03 -9.68
N GLU A 303 14.43 -6.25 -10.12
CA GLU A 303 13.71 -6.82 -11.26
C GLU A 303 12.22 -7.00 -10.95
N GLY A 304 11.37 -6.62 -11.91
CA GLY A 304 9.93 -6.89 -11.89
C GLY A 304 9.03 -5.72 -11.48
N LEU A 305 9.58 -4.58 -11.05
CA LEU A 305 8.79 -3.40 -10.65
C LEU A 305 8.48 -2.43 -11.80
N GLY A 306 9.19 -2.51 -12.94
CA GLY A 306 9.00 -1.58 -14.05
C GLY A 306 9.38 -0.14 -13.69
N ASP A 307 8.75 0.85 -14.32
CA ASP A 307 8.85 2.27 -13.93
C ASP A 307 7.75 2.60 -12.91
N TRP A 308 7.89 2.02 -11.70
CA TRP A 308 6.95 2.20 -10.60
C TRP A 308 6.76 3.68 -10.27
N TRP A 309 7.86 4.44 -10.27
CA TRP A 309 7.86 5.87 -9.99
C TRP A 309 6.88 6.61 -10.89
N ARG A 310 7.02 6.48 -12.21
CA ARG A 310 6.15 7.19 -13.16
C ARG A 310 4.68 6.81 -12.96
N ALA A 311 4.40 5.52 -12.74
CA ALA A 311 3.04 5.05 -12.50
C ALA A 311 2.43 5.64 -11.21
N ALA A 312 3.21 5.66 -10.12
CA ALA A 312 2.83 6.24 -8.84
C ALA A 312 2.57 7.73 -8.95
N GLN A 313 3.48 8.48 -9.59
CA GLN A 313 3.33 9.93 -9.69
C GLN A 313 2.16 10.33 -10.59
N ALA A 314 1.97 9.64 -11.72
CA ALA A 314 0.81 9.88 -12.57
C ALA A 314 -0.50 9.63 -11.80
N THR A 315 -0.55 8.57 -11.00
CA THR A 315 -1.73 8.21 -10.22
C THR A 315 -1.98 9.16 -9.06
N GLY A 316 -0.94 9.56 -8.32
CA GLY A 316 -1.00 10.54 -7.23
C GLY A 316 -1.43 11.91 -7.73
N LYS A 317 -0.83 12.40 -8.83
CA LYS A 317 -1.22 13.65 -9.47
C LYS A 317 -2.68 13.62 -9.91
N ARG A 318 -3.10 12.53 -10.56
CA ARG A 318 -4.50 12.35 -10.96
C ARG A 318 -5.44 12.39 -9.75
N PHE A 319 -5.07 11.71 -8.66
CA PHE A 319 -5.88 11.72 -7.45
C PHE A 319 -6.05 13.15 -6.90
N ARG A 320 -4.95 13.88 -6.77
CA ARG A 320 -4.94 15.28 -6.31
C ARG A 320 -5.79 16.20 -7.20
N ASP A 321 -5.62 16.09 -8.52
CA ASP A 321 -6.21 17.04 -9.46
C ASP A 321 -7.68 16.74 -9.80
N GLU A 322 -8.10 15.47 -9.78
CA GLU A 322 -9.41 15.04 -10.29
C GLU A 322 -10.34 14.42 -9.22
N ILE A 323 -9.81 13.95 -8.09
CA ILE A 323 -10.56 13.04 -7.19
C ILE A 323 -10.65 13.58 -5.76
N SER A 324 -9.56 14.10 -5.22
CA SER A 324 -9.51 14.45 -3.81
C SER A 324 -10.38 15.66 -3.48
N GLU A 325 -10.98 15.63 -2.30
CA GLU A 325 -11.74 16.74 -1.72
C GLU A 325 -10.94 17.48 -0.63
N GLY A 326 -9.72 17.04 -0.31
CA GLY A 326 -8.91 17.68 0.73
C GLY A 326 -7.62 16.97 1.15
N LEU A 327 -7.33 15.77 0.64
CA LEU A 327 -6.06 15.07 0.87
C LEU A 327 -4.94 15.71 0.04
N ILE A 328 -3.91 16.20 0.72
CA ILE A 328 -2.68 16.66 0.08
C ILE A 328 -1.88 15.43 -0.34
N VAL A 329 -1.65 15.25 -1.63
CA VAL A 329 -0.79 14.17 -2.14
C VAL A 329 0.57 14.75 -2.47
N PHE A 330 1.62 14.20 -1.87
CA PHE A 330 2.99 14.55 -2.18
C PHE A 330 3.62 13.54 -3.14
N PRO A 331 4.34 14.00 -4.18
CA PRO A 331 5.24 13.13 -4.92
C PRO A 331 6.38 12.70 -4.01
N ALA A 332 6.58 11.39 -3.86
CA ALA A 332 7.63 10.88 -3.00
C ALA A 332 8.20 9.55 -3.50
N PHE A 333 9.47 9.32 -3.18
CA PHE A 333 10.10 8.02 -3.37
C PHE A 333 10.79 7.60 -2.08
N GLU A 334 10.93 6.28 -1.93
CA GLU A 334 11.78 5.72 -0.91
C GLU A 334 13.19 5.52 -1.48
N TRP A 335 14.14 6.22 -0.88
CA TRP A 335 15.55 5.92 -1.02
C TRP A 335 15.93 4.93 0.07
N HIS A 336 16.71 3.91 -0.27
CA HIS A 336 17.33 3.09 0.75
C HIS A 336 18.82 2.95 0.49
N SER A 337 19.56 2.37 1.42
CA SER A 337 20.94 1.94 1.21
C SER A 337 21.26 0.81 2.18
N LEU A 338 22.09 -0.14 1.74
CA LEU A 338 22.63 -1.16 2.63
C LEU A 338 23.77 -0.53 3.42
N HIS A 339 23.55 -0.14 4.67
CA HIS A 339 24.63 0.35 5.50
C HIS A 339 25.32 -0.85 6.18
N ALA A 340 26.53 -1.19 5.75
CA ALA A 340 27.39 -2.10 6.49
C ALA A 340 28.43 -1.28 7.26
N ASN A 341 28.25 -1.07 8.56
CA ASN A 341 29.29 -0.45 9.36
C ASN A 341 30.35 -1.49 9.80
N GLY A 342 31.54 -1.01 10.16
CA GLY A 342 32.64 -1.87 10.65
C GLY A 342 32.35 -2.59 11.98
N LEU A 343 31.19 -2.33 12.59
CA LEU A 343 30.71 -2.96 13.82
C LEU A 343 29.76 -4.14 13.54
N GLY A 344 29.53 -4.48 12.26
CA GLY A 344 28.70 -5.60 11.84
C GLY A 344 27.21 -5.29 11.72
N ASP A 345 26.79 -4.02 11.89
CA ASP A 345 25.44 -3.61 11.54
C ASP A 345 25.27 -3.69 10.01
N ARG A 346 24.17 -4.32 9.58
CA ARG A 346 23.76 -4.46 8.17
C ARG A 346 22.34 -3.93 7.98
N SER A 347 21.91 -3.04 8.88
CA SER A 347 20.62 -2.39 8.81
C SER A 347 20.48 -1.70 7.45
N ARG A 348 19.28 -1.84 6.90
CA ARG A 348 18.90 -1.06 5.73
C ARG A 348 18.54 0.32 6.25
N MET A 349 19.18 1.35 5.70
CA MET A 349 18.71 2.72 5.88
C MET A 349 17.62 2.97 4.86
N HIS A 350 16.50 3.52 5.28
CA HIS A 350 15.39 3.86 4.39
C HIS A 350 14.98 5.31 4.69
N ARG A 351 14.78 6.10 3.64
CA ARG A 351 14.41 7.51 3.70
C ARG A 351 13.31 7.76 2.72
N VAL A 352 12.29 8.51 3.13
CA VAL A 352 11.32 9.05 2.19
C VAL A 352 11.77 10.43 1.76
N VAL A 353 11.89 10.64 0.46
CA VAL A 353 12.09 11.95 -0.16
C VAL A 353 10.74 12.44 -0.63
N LEU A 354 10.16 13.43 0.06
CA LEU A 354 8.90 14.05 -0.27
C LEU A 354 9.15 15.39 -0.97
N PHE A 355 8.67 15.51 -2.19
CA PHE A 355 8.70 16.77 -2.92
C PHE A 355 7.46 17.58 -2.59
N ARG A 356 7.60 18.91 -2.56
CA ARG A 356 6.49 19.83 -2.35
C ARG A 356 5.43 19.72 -3.45
N ASP A 357 5.88 19.62 -4.71
CA ASP A 357 5.02 19.72 -5.89
C ASP A 357 5.32 18.64 -6.94
N PHE A 358 4.29 18.22 -7.67
CA PHE A 358 4.43 17.37 -8.85
C PHE A 358 5.04 18.15 -10.01
N ASP A 359 6.08 17.60 -10.65
CA ASP A 359 6.57 18.11 -11.93
C ASP A 359 5.68 17.60 -13.07
N ALA A 360 5.15 18.51 -13.87
CA ALA A 360 4.24 18.18 -14.98
C ALA A 360 4.90 17.34 -16.09
N GLN A 361 6.24 17.29 -16.12
CA GLN A 361 7.02 16.55 -17.12
C GLN A 361 7.68 15.28 -16.52
N ASP A 362 7.33 14.90 -15.28
CA ASP A 362 7.91 13.76 -14.57
C ASP A 362 9.46 13.83 -14.43
N ARG A 363 10.00 15.03 -14.23
CA ARG A 363 11.44 15.31 -14.13
C ARG A 363 11.97 15.40 -12.70
N LEU A 364 11.16 15.09 -11.70
CA LEU A 364 11.63 15.09 -10.31
C LEU A 364 12.85 14.14 -10.19
N PRO A 365 13.94 14.61 -9.57
CA PRO A 365 15.19 13.86 -9.52
C PRO A 365 15.06 12.69 -8.56
N ILE A 366 15.69 11.56 -8.90
CA ILE A 366 15.68 10.37 -8.06
C ILE A 366 17.10 9.85 -7.96
N LEU A 367 17.62 9.73 -6.75
CA LEU A 367 18.81 8.93 -6.49
C LEU A 367 18.35 7.48 -6.28
N PRO A 368 18.78 6.50 -7.09
CA PRO A 368 18.42 5.10 -6.88
C PRO A 368 18.83 4.62 -5.48
N GLY A 369 17.95 3.86 -4.81
CA GLY A 369 18.14 3.38 -3.43
C GLY A 369 18.81 2.00 -3.29
N ASP A 370 18.98 1.27 -4.39
CA ASP A 370 19.60 -0.05 -4.34
C ASP A 370 21.13 -0.03 -4.32
N VAL A 371 21.71 0.99 -3.68
CA VAL A 371 23.15 1.18 -3.68
C VAL A 371 23.73 0.78 -2.34
N GLY A 372 24.76 -0.06 -2.36
CA GLY A 372 25.45 -0.50 -1.15
C GLY A 372 26.30 0.60 -0.53
N ASN A 373 26.24 0.72 0.79
CA ASN A 373 27.09 1.58 1.63
C ASN A 373 27.06 3.08 1.29
N LEU A 374 25.96 3.60 0.75
CA LEU A 374 25.80 5.05 0.57
C LEU A 374 25.32 5.66 1.89
N PRO A 375 26.06 6.62 2.45
CA PRO A 375 25.62 7.30 3.65
C PRO A 375 24.52 8.33 3.33
N PRO A 376 23.62 8.68 4.29
CA PRO A 376 22.49 9.58 4.03
C PRO A 376 22.89 10.98 3.49
N GLN A 377 24.10 11.46 3.82
CA GLN A 377 24.63 12.73 3.33
C GLN A 377 24.74 12.77 1.80
N CYS A 378 24.90 11.61 1.16
CA CYS A 378 24.91 11.52 -0.30
C CYS A 378 23.54 11.81 -0.91
N LEU A 379 22.45 11.45 -0.24
CA LEU A 379 21.11 11.80 -0.68
C LEU A 379 20.88 13.32 -0.61
N ILE A 380 21.32 13.97 0.47
CA ILE A 380 21.22 15.43 0.62
C ILE A 380 22.08 16.14 -0.43
N ARG A 381 23.36 15.74 -0.58
CA ARG A 381 24.25 16.28 -1.61
C ARG A 381 23.68 16.10 -3.01
N PHE A 382 23.08 14.95 -3.31
CA PHE A 382 22.39 14.72 -4.57
C PHE A 382 21.29 15.75 -4.80
N LEU A 383 20.41 15.96 -3.83
CA LEU A 383 19.28 16.90 -3.90
C LEU A 383 19.78 18.35 -4.09
N ASP A 384 20.82 18.77 -3.37
CA ASP A 384 21.43 20.09 -3.52
C ASP A 384 22.00 20.31 -4.94
N LEU A 385 22.75 19.32 -5.47
CA LEU A 385 23.35 19.39 -6.81
C LEU A 385 22.31 19.45 -7.93
N VAL A 386 21.09 18.97 -7.69
CA VAL A 386 19.96 19.05 -8.64
C VAL A 386 19.02 20.22 -8.36
N GLY A 387 19.35 21.08 -7.39
CA GLY A 387 18.64 22.32 -7.08
C GLY A 387 17.43 22.16 -6.16
N PHE A 388 17.34 21.06 -5.41
CA PHE A 388 16.25 20.80 -4.45
C PHE A 388 16.75 20.99 -3.02
N GLY A 389 16.57 22.21 -2.51
CA GLY A 389 16.84 22.55 -1.10
C GLY A 389 15.63 22.33 -0.17
N PRO A 390 15.77 22.68 1.12
CA PRO A 390 14.77 22.39 2.16
C PRO A 390 13.38 23.03 1.94
N GLU A 391 13.28 24.05 1.09
CA GLU A 391 12.01 24.68 0.70
C GLU A 391 11.20 23.86 -0.32
N SER A 392 11.83 22.87 -0.96
CA SER A 392 11.27 22.10 -2.08
C SER A 392 11.17 20.61 -1.79
N VAL A 393 11.99 20.10 -0.86
CA VAL A 393 12.06 18.68 -0.54
C VAL A 393 12.22 18.47 0.96
N LEU A 394 11.51 17.48 1.48
CA LEU A 394 11.63 16.98 2.85
C LEU A 394 12.18 15.55 2.79
N VAL A 395 13.25 15.28 3.52
CA VAL A 395 13.84 13.93 3.65
C VAL A 395 13.54 13.42 5.05
N VAL A 396 12.79 12.33 5.15
CA VAL A 396 12.33 11.79 6.44
C VAL A 396 12.97 10.41 6.69
N PRO A 397 13.56 10.15 7.87
CA PRO A 397 13.89 8.80 8.32
C PRO A 397 12.68 7.86 8.23
N HIS A 398 12.83 6.70 7.59
CA HIS A 398 11.81 5.67 7.52
C HIS A 398 12.35 4.37 8.13
N MET A 399 12.21 4.19 9.43
CA MET A 399 12.76 2.99 10.07
C MET A 399 11.87 1.76 9.85
N MET A 400 12.40 0.76 9.18
CA MET A 400 11.76 -0.56 9.10
C MET A 400 11.82 -1.32 10.45
N VAL A 401 12.87 -1.10 11.24
CA VAL A 401 13.07 -1.70 12.57
C VAL A 401 13.76 -0.69 13.49
N ALA A 402 13.17 -0.42 14.65
CA ALA A 402 13.83 0.36 15.68
C ALA A 402 14.96 -0.47 16.33
N ASN A 403 16.20 -0.01 16.24
CA ASN A 403 17.34 -0.57 16.98
C ASN A 403 18.32 0.55 17.40
N ASP A 404 18.97 0.39 18.55
CA ASP A 404 19.83 1.43 19.16
C ASP A 404 21.15 1.68 18.40
N THR A 405 21.51 0.81 17.46
CA THR A 405 22.72 0.93 16.63
C THR A 405 22.42 1.53 15.24
N ASN A 406 21.16 1.86 14.97
CA ASN A 406 20.72 2.31 13.66
C ASN A 406 21.13 3.77 13.45
N ILE A 407 22.09 3.99 12.57
CA ILE A 407 22.57 5.32 12.19
C ILE A 407 21.54 6.13 11.40
N ASP A 408 20.32 5.62 11.19
CA ASP A 408 19.24 6.37 10.54
C ASP A 408 18.86 7.64 11.33
N TRP A 409 19.27 7.74 12.60
CA TRP A 409 19.16 8.94 13.42
C TRP A 409 20.32 9.93 13.29
N ASP A 410 21.45 9.54 12.70
CA ASP A 410 22.68 10.33 12.68
C ASP A 410 22.63 11.53 11.70
N LEU A 411 21.48 11.76 11.06
CA LEU A 411 21.18 13.02 10.39
C LEU A 411 20.88 14.09 11.44
N THR A 412 21.94 14.73 11.93
CA THR A 412 21.81 16.07 12.51
C THR A 412 21.69 17.06 11.35
N TYR A 413 20.55 17.75 11.24
CA TYR A 413 20.32 18.84 10.27
C TYR A 413 21.22 20.08 10.50
N ALA A 414 22.25 19.96 11.35
CA ALA A 414 22.98 21.10 11.89
C ALA A 414 24.20 21.53 11.07
N ASP A 415 24.80 20.65 10.25
CA ASP A 415 26.13 20.91 9.67
C ASP A 415 26.21 20.73 8.13
N SER A 416 25.11 20.89 7.38
CA SER A 416 25.13 20.83 5.91
C SER A 416 25.22 22.19 5.21
N SER A 417 25.74 23.22 5.88
CA SER A 417 26.04 24.54 5.28
C SER A 417 27.48 24.65 4.78
#